data_AF-A0A7W1YZ21-F1
#
_entry.id   AF-A0A7W1YZ21-F1
#
_cell.length_a   1.000
_cell.length_b   1.000
_cell.length_c   1.000
_cell.angle_alpha   90.00
_cell.angle_beta   90.00
_cell.angle_gamma   90.00
#
_symmetry.space_group_name_H-M   'P 1'
#
loop_
_entity.id
_entity.type
_entity.pdbx_description
1 polymer ?
#
loop_
_entity_poly.entity_id
_entity_poly.type
_entity_poly.pdbx_seq_one_letter_code
_entity_poly.pdbx_strand_id
1 'polypeptide(L)'
;MMVGAALAQTPDEAVRVTVTVNPDGSKTIYHTDAAKHETVATSTTASGTPSGKIIYHVDAEGRYESGRVFAANGAFRFKTLYRYDAAGRLSEESQLDKNDVVMHKIVYAFDAEGHPTGYAIYDGAGALVGQTTPKTSASPNTKRHK
;
A
#
# COMPACT_ATOMS: atom_id res chain seq x y z
N MET A 1 38.07 -19.30 10.49
CA MET A 1 37.28 -20.38 11.12
C MET A 1 35.83 -19.91 11.14
N MET A 2 34.98 -20.39 10.22
CA MET A 2 34.12 -21.60 10.37
C MET A 2 33.08 -21.35 11.49
N VAL A 3 31.75 -21.40 11.31
CA VAL A 3 30.83 -22.10 10.39
C VAL A 3 29.50 -21.29 10.42
N GLY A 4 28.86 -20.90 9.32
CA GLY A 4 27.90 -21.72 8.57
C GLY A 4 26.60 -21.99 9.35
N ALA A 5 25.55 -21.23 9.06
CA ALA A 5 24.17 -21.65 9.29
C ALA A 5 23.29 -21.09 8.17
N ALA A 6 23.14 -21.90 7.12
CA ALA A 6 22.02 -21.76 6.21
C ALA A 6 20.77 -22.14 7.01
N LEU A 7 19.95 -21.15 7.39
CA LEU A 7 18.61 -21.42 7.84
C LEU A 7 17.75 -21.57 6.59
N ALA A 8 17.56 -22.82 6.18
CA ALA A 8 16.41 -23.20 5.38
C ALA A 8 15.17 -22.75 6.15
N GLN A 9 14.58 -21.63 5.76
CA GLN A 9 13.26 -21.24 6.23
C GLN A 9 12.29 -22.20 5.55
N THR A 10 11.88 -23.23 6.27
CA THR A 10 10.63 -23.91 5.93
C THR A 10 9.53 -22.85 5.96
N PRO A 11 8.65 -22.76 4.95
CA PRO A 11 7.50 -21.85 4.98
C PRO A 11 6.48 -22.45 5.95
N ASP A 12 6.83 -22.40 7.23
CA ASP A 12 6.08 -23.06 8.28
C ASP A 12 4.91 -22.18 8.70
N GLU A 13 3.87 -22.85 9.15
CA GLU A 13 2.52 -22.47 9.57
C GLU A 13 2.48 -21.45 10.74
N ALA A 14 3.39 -20.48 10.75
CA ALA A 14 3.65 -19.57 11.84
C ALA A 14 2.82 -18.29 11.70
N VAL A 15 1.91 -18.07 12.64
CA VAL A 15 1.28 -16.77 12.84
C VAL A 15 2.33 -15.77 13.31
N ARG A 16 2.52 -14.69 12.55
CA ARG A 16 3.44 -13.60 12.93
C ARG A 16 2.65 -12.41 13.46
N VAL A 17 3.12 -11.83 14.55
CA VAL A 17 2.55 -10.60 15.12
C VAL A 17 3.62 -9.51 15.12
N THR A 18 3.29 -8.34 14.59
CA THR A 18 4.16 -7.16 14.60
C THR A 18 3.39 -5.94 15.09
N VAL A 19 4.04 -5.08 15.87
CA VAL A 19 3.44 -3.86 16.41
C VAL A 19 4.22 -2.65 15.92
N THR A 20 3.50 -1.70 15.34
CA THR A 20 4.04 -0.39 14.95
C THR A 20 3.45 0.67 15.87
N VAL A 21 4.30 1.54 16.40
CA VAL A 21 3.88 2.78 17.08
C VAL A 21 4.18 3.93 16.12
N ASN A 22 3.15 4.67 15.73
CA ASN A 22 3.25 5.79 14.82
C ASN A 22 3.72 7.06 15.58
N PRO A 23 4.29 8.06 14.89
CA PRO A 23 4.74 9.30 15.53
C PRO A 23 3.66 10.09 16.27
N ASP A 24 2.39 9.93 15.88
CA ASP A 24 1.22 10.52 16.55
C ASP A 24 0.79 9.74 17.81
N GLY A 25 1.54 8.71 18.20
CA GLY A 25 1.27 7.83 19.34
C GLY A 25 0.24 6.74 19.06
N SER A 26 -0.42 6.73 17.90
CA SER A 26 -1.30 5.63 17.50
C SER A 26 -0.52 4.34 17.32
N LYS A 27 -1.18 3.20 17.50
CA LYS A 27 -0.56 1.88 17.36
C LYS A 27 -1.28 1.07 16.30
N THR A 28 -0.53 0.27 15.55
CA THR A 28 -1.10 -0.72 14.64
C THR A 28 -0.48 -2.08 14.92
N ILE A 29 -1.33 -3.09 15.11
CA ILE A 29 -0.93 -4.47 15.33
C ILE A 29 -1.27 -5.27 14.08
N TYR A 30 -0.26 -5.89 13.48
CA TYR A 30 -0.37 -6.76 12.32
C TYR A 30 -0.32 -8.22 12.77
N HIS A 31 -1.31 -9.00 12.33
CA HIS A 31 -1.36 -10.45 12.52
C HIS A 31 -1.36 -11.11 11.14
N THR A 32 -0.31 -11.84 10.82
CA THR A 32 -0.16 -12.51 9.52
C THR A 32 -0.36 -14.00 9.68
N ASP A 33 -1.28 -14.55 8.89
CA ASP A 33 -1.53 -15.97 8.72
C ASP A 33 -1.05 -16.36 7.31
N ALA A 34 0.16 -16.90 7.24
CA ALA A 34 0.79 -17.28 5.97
C ALA A 34 0.02 -18.41 5.26
N ALA A 35 -0.61 -19.31 6.00
CA ALA A 35 -1.38 -20.42 5.43
C ALA A 35 -2.66 -19.93 4.74
N LYS A 36 -3.23 -18.82 5.22
CA LYS A 36 -4.42 -18.18 4.62
C LYS A 36 -4.09 -17.07 3.63
N HIS A 37 -2.81 -16.77 3.39
CA HIS A 37 -2.41 -15.59 2.62
C HIS A 37 -3.10 -14.30 3.12
N GLU A 38 -3.26 -14.16 4.45
CA GLU A 38 -4.00 -13.05 5.05
C GLU A 38 -3.15 -12.30 6.07
N THR A 39 -3.26 -10.97 6.09
CA THR A 39 -2.73 -10.13 7.17
C THR A 39 -3.81 -9.20 7.70
N VAL A 40 -4.03 -9.23 9.01
CA VAL A 40 -4.97 -8.37 9.71
C VAL A 40 -4.23 -7.26 10.44
N ALA A 41 -4.45 -6.01 10.05
CA ALA A 41 -3.97 -4.83 10.75
C ALA A 41 -5.10 -4.23 11.60
N THR A 42 -4.88 -4.07 12.91
CA THR A 42 -5.82 -3.39 13.80
C THR A 42 -5.15 -2.16 14.40
N SER A 43 -5.81 -1.01 14.31
CA SER A 43 -5.25 0.27 14.74
C SER A 43 -5.99 0.85 15.96
N THR A 44 -5.24 1.48 16.85
CA THR A 44 -5.73 2.22 18.01
C THR A 44 -5.12 3.62 18.07
N THR A 45 -5.86 4.58 18.59
CA THR A 45 -5.37 5.93 18.88
C THR A 45 -4.31 5.90 20.00
N ALA A 46 -3.63 7.02 20.24
CA ALA A 46 -2.70 7.15 21.36
C ALA A 46 -3.33 6.87 22.73
N SER A 47 -4.64 7.11 22.89
CA SER A 47 -5.41 6.78 24.10
C SER A 47 -5.81 5.30 24.20
N GLY A 48 -5.47 4.48 23.20
CA GLY A 48 -5.83 3.07 23.13
C GLY A 48 -7.22 2.79 22.53
N THR A 49 -7.93 3.81 22.05
CA THR A 49 -9.26 3.64 21.46
C THR A 49 -9.15 3.02 20.07
N PRO A 50 -9.91 1.96 19.72
CA PRO A 50 -9.90 1.39 18.38
C PRO A 50 -10.26 2.43 17.31
N SER A 51 -9.49 2.50 16.22
CA SER A 51 -9.71 3.43 15.10
C SER A 51 -10.09 2.72 13.79
N GLY A 52 -9.80 1.43 13.67
CA GLY A 52 -10.22 0.61 12.54
C GLY A 52 -9.44 -0.69 12.41
N LYS A 53 -9.79 -1.45 11.37
CA LYS A 53 -9.12 -2.70 10.99
C LYS A 53 -9.00 -2.77 9.47
N ILE A 54 -7.93 -3.37 8.98
CA ILE A 54 -7.73 -3.73 7.58
C ILE A 54 -7.44 -5.23 7.48
N ILE A 55 -8.09 -5.90 6.52
CA ILE A 55 -7.82 -7.30 6.19
C ILE A 55 -7.18 -7.32 4.80
N TYR A 56 -5.89 -7.63 4.75
CA TYR A 56 -5.12 -7.78 3.51
C TYR A 56 -5.12 -9.22 3.03
N HIS A 57 -5.28 -9.41 1.73
CA HIS A 57 -4.94 -10.65 1.04
C HIS A 57 -3.62 -10.46 0.31
N VAL A 58 -2.77 -11.48 0.35
CA VAL A 58 -1.48 -11.48 -0.37
C VAL A 58 -1.48 -12.46 -1.54
N ASP A 59 -0.80 -12.08 -2.61
CA ASP A 59 -0.57 -12.94 -3.76
C ASP A 59 0.49 -14.03 -3.47
N ALA A 60 0.75 -14.88 -4.45
CA ALA A 60 1.73 -15.97 -4.34
C ALA A 60 3.17 -15.47 -4.17
N GLU A 61 3.46 -14.23 -4.58
CA GLU A 61 4.75 -13.57 -4.38
C GLU A 61 4.85 -12.84 -3.03
N GLY A 62 3.80 -12.92 -2.20
CA GLY A 62 3.75 -12.30 -0.88
C GLY A 62 3.49 -10.79 -0.90
N ARG A 63 3.01 -10.25 -2.02
CA ARG A 63 2.61 -8.84 -2.17
C ARG A 63 1.13 -8.69 -1.87
N TYR A 64 0.69 -7.50 -1.45
CA TYR A 64 -0.74 -7.27 -1.20
C TYR A 64 -1.51 -7.29 -2.51
N GLU A 65 -2.49 -8.18 -2.65
CA GLU A 65 -3.42 -8.21 -3.78
C GLU A 65 -4.62 -7.29 -3.51
N SER A 66 -5.14 -7.32 -2.28
CA SER A 66 -6.26 -6.48 -1.87
C SER A 66 -6.26 -6.14 -0.37
N GLY A 67 -7.00 -5.11 0.01
CA GLY A 67 -7.21 -4.70 1.39
C GLY A 67 -8.67 -4.30 1.64
N ARG A 68 -9.32 -4.91 2.64
CA ARG A 68 -10.68 -4.52 3.08
C ARG A 68 -10.59 -3.67 4.33
N VAL A 69 -11.10 -2.44 4.26
CA VAL A 69 -10.97 -1.44 5.32
C VAL A 69 -12.27 -1.30 6.09
N PHE A 70 -12.18 -1.35 7.42
CA PHE A 70 -13.29 -1.26 8.35
C PHE A 70 -13.09 -0.14 9.37
N ALA A 71 -14.19 0.50 9.73
CA ALA A 71 -14.25 1.44 10.85
C ALA A 71 -14.09 0.72 12.20
N ALA A 72 -13.87 1.48 13.27
CA ALA A 72 -13.75 0.96 14.63
C ALA A 72 -14.97 0.14 15.10
N ASN A 73 -16.17 0.48 14.59
CA ASN A 73 -17.41 -0.26 14.88
C ASN A 73 -17.62 -1.49 13.96
N GLY A 74 -16.63 -1.84 13.14
CA GLY A 74 -16.71 -2.96 12.18
C GLY A 74 -17.44 -2.64 10.88
N ALA A 75 -17.94 -1.41 10.67
CA ALA A 75 -18.58 -1.05 9.42
C ALA A 75 -17.56 -1.04 8.27
N PHE A 76 -17.90 -1.73 7.17
CA PHE A 76 -17.11 -1.69 5.95
C PHE A 76 -17.05 -0.26 5.40
N ARG A 77 -15.85 0.17 4.99
CA ARG A 77 -15.62 1.47 4.35
C ARG A 77 -15.44 1.31 2.85
N PHE A 78 -14.40 0.58 2.45
CA PHE A 78 -14.05 0.33 1.06
C PHE A 78 -13.10 -0.87 0.96
N LYS A 79 -12.90 -1.34 -0.26
CA LYS A 79 -11.90 -2.34 -0.63
C LYS A 79 -10.88 -1.67 -1.54
N THR A 80 -9.60 -1.95 -1.35
CA THR A 80 -8.53 -1.54 -2.27
C THR A 80 -8.03 -2.76 -3.03
N LEU A 81 -7.83 -2.63 -4.33
CA LEU A 81 -7.09 -3.58 -5.17
C LEU A 81 -5.75 -2.97 -5.53
N TYR A 82 -4.69 -3.76 -5.41
CA TYR A 82 -3.32 -3.35 -5.71
C TYR A 82 -2.86 -4.04 -7.00
N ARG A 83 -2.23 -3.29 -7.90
CA ARG A 83 -1.55 -3.87 -9.07
C ARG A 83 -0.10 -3.47 -9.10
N TYR A 84 0.71 -4.38 -9.62
CA TYR A 84 2.14 -4.20 -9.74
C TYR A 84 2.55 -4.23 -11.21
N ASP A 85 3.60 -3.47 -11.54
CA ASP A 85 4.22 -3.56 -12.85
C ASP A 85 5.14 -4.79 -12.99
N ALA A 86 5.74 -4.96 -14.17
CA ALA A 86 6.64 -6.08 -14.45
C ALA A 86 7.92 -6.09 -13.59
N ALA A 87 8.28 -4.95 -12.99
CA ALA A 87 9.40 -4.84 -12.05
C ALA A 87 8.97 -5.10 -10.59
N GLY A 88 7.69 -5.44 -10.36
CA GLY A 88 7.13 -5.71 -9.05
C GLY A 88 6.82 -4.46 -8.22
N ARG A 89 6.83 -3.27 -8.83
CA ARG A 89 6.52 -2.00 -8.16
C ARG A 89 5.02 -1.74 -8.19
N LEU A 90 4.47 -1.17 -7.12
CA LEU A 90 3.05 -0.81 -7.06
C LEU A 90 2.75 0.25 -8.13
N SER A 91 1.95 -0.12 -9.13
CA SER A 91 1.62 0.72 -10.28
C SER A 91 0.21 1.29 -10.21
N GLU A 92 -0.71 0.63 -9.48
CA GLU A 92 -2.09 1.08 -9.35
C GLU A 92 -2.71 0.70 -8.00
N GLU A 93 -3.54 1.59 -7.47
CA GLU A 93 -4.51 1.32 -6.42
C GLU A 93 -5.92 1.67 -6.92
N SER A 94 -6.85 0.72 -6.85
CA SER A 94 -8.27 0.96 -7.15
C SER A 94 -9.10 0.80 -5.88
N GLN A 95 -9.83 1.83 -5.46
CA GLN A 95 -10.77 1.73 -4.34
C GLN A 95 -12.18 1.44 -4.84
N LEU A 96 -12.84 0.49 -4.20
CA LEU A 96 -14.16 0.00 -4.55
C LEU A 96 -15.09 0.09 -3.35
N ASP A 97 -16.36 0.34 -3.65
CA ASP A 97 -17.44 0.29 -2.67
C ASP A 97 -17.79 -1.16 -2.30
N LYS A 98 -18.85 -1.33 -1.50
CA LYS A 98 -19.31 -2.64 -1.01
C LYS A 98 -19.86 -3.55 -2.12
N ASN A 99 -20.18 -2.99 -3.28
CA ASN A 99 -20.71 -3.70 -4.45
C ASN A 99 -19.62 -3.90 -5.52
N ASP A 100 -18.34 -3.73 -5.15
CA ASP A 100 -17.19 -3.76 -6.06
C ASP A 100 -17.28 -2.73 -7.21
N VAL A 101 -17.93 -1.58 -6.97
CA VAL A 101 -17.93 -0.44 -7.90
C VAL A 101 -16.74 0.47 -7.60
N VAL A 102 -15.94 0.79 -8.62
CA VAL A 102 -14.78 1.68 -8.47
C VAL A 102 -15.23 3.09 -8.07
N MET A 103 -14.69 3.59 -6.97
CA MET A 103 -14.91 4.94 -6.45
C MET A 103 -13.84 5.91 -6.97
N HIS A 104 -12.58 5.48 -6.92
CA HIS A 104 -11.44 6.19 -7.49
C HIS A 104 -10.27 5.24 -7.69
N LYS A 105 -9.32 5.68 -8.51
CA LYS A 105 -8.10 4.95 -8.85
C LYS A 105 -6.89 5.88 -8.79
N ILE A 106 -5.79 5.40 -8.27
CA ILE A 106 -4.49 6.06 -8.30
C ILE A 106 -3.56 5.25 -9.19
N VAL A 107 -2.88 5.90 -10.12
CA VAL A 107 -1.86 5.30 -10.98
C VAL A 107 -0.52 5.96 -10.66
N TYR A 108 0.48 5.15 -10.31
CA TYR A 108 1.81 5.63 -9.95
C TYR A 108 2.71 5.67 -11.19
N ALA A 109 3.50 6.73 -11.29
CA ALA A 109 4.46 6.94 -12.36
C ALA A 109 5.89 6.78 -11.82
N PHE A 110 6.74 6.16 -12.63
CA PHE A 110 8.14 5.93 -12.32
C PHE A 110 9.01 6.29 -13.53
N ASP A 111 10.25 6.69 -13.28
CA ASP A 111 11.26 6.82 -14.34
C ASP A 111 11.80 5.44 -14.77
N ALA A 112 12.73 5.46 -15.73
CA ALA A 112 13.35 4.26 -16.27
C ALA A 112 14.22 3.53 -15.23
N GLU A 113 14.79 4.27 -14.29
CA GLU A 113 15.68 3.77 -13.25
C GLU A 113 14.94 3.15 -12.06
N GLY A 114 13.65 3.44 -11.89
CA GLY A 114 12.89 2.90 -10.76
C GLY A 114 12.18 3.94 -9.90
N HIS A 115 12.55 5.21 -10.01
CA HIS A 115 12.21 6.22 -9.02
C HIS A 115 10.79 6.75 -9.24
N PRO A 116 10.01 6.96 -8.17
CA PRO A 116 8.69 7.57 -8.26
C PRO A 116 8.79 8.99 -8.84
N THR A 117 8.09 9.25 -9.93
CA THR A 117 8.01 10.58 -10.57
C THR A 117 6.69 11.28 -10.31
N GLY A 118 5.69 10.56 -9.82
CA GLY A 118 4.40 11.12 -9.46
C GLY A 118 3.26 10.10 -9.44
N TYR A 119 2.03 10.62 -9.45
CA TYR A 119 0.82 9.83 -9.59
C TYR A 119 -0.30 10.62 -10.27
N ALA A 120 -1.29 9.90 -10.79
CA ALA A 120 -2.55 10.41 -11.32
C ALA A 120 -3.73 9.78 -10.57
N ILE A 121 -4.73 10.58 -10.21
CA ILE A 121 -5.96 10.18 -9.54
C ILE A 121 -7.11 10.30 -10.53
N TYR A 122 -7.85 9.22 -10.70
CA TYR A 122 -9.05 9.14 -11.51
C TYR A 122 -10.26 8.90 -10.63
N ASP A 123 -11.41 9.48 -10.96
CA ASP A 123 -12.68 9.13 -10.34
C ASP A 123 -13.19 7.77 -10.82
N GLY A 124 -14.34 7.32 -10.28
CA GLY A 124 -14.98 6.05 -10.63
C GLY A 124 -15.46 5.96 -12.08
N ALA A 125 -15.65 7.09 -12.76
CA ALA A 125 -15.97 7.13 -14.18
C ALA A 125 -14.70 7.11 -15.07
N GLY A 126 -13.51 7.19 -14.45
CA GLY A 126 -12.23 7.21 -15.13
C GLY A 126 -11.77 8.61 -15.56
N ALA A 127 -12.42 9.68 -15.11
CA ALA A 127 -11.96 11.04 -15.38
C ALA A 127 -10.80 11.42 -14.45
N LEU A 128 -9.79 12.09 -15.00
CA LEU A 128 -8.64 12.57 -14.22
C LEU A 128 -9.07 13.72 -13.30
N VAL A 129 -8.92 13.55 -11.99
CA VAL A 129 -9.32 14.52 -10.97
C VAL A 129 -8.13 15.13 -10.21
N GLY A 130 -6.94 14.53 -10.33
CA GLY A 130 -5.73 15.07 -9.73
C GLY A 130 -4.48 14.40 -10.29
N GLN A 131 -3.36 15.12 -10.29
CA GLN A 131 -2.07 14.55 -10.65
C GLN A 131 -0.94 15.39 -10.06
N THR A 132 0.21 14.77 -9.83
CA THR A 132 1.46 15.49 -9.60
C THR A 132 2.18 15.68 -10.93
N THR A 133 2.70 16.86 -11.19
CA THR A 133 3.62 17.04 -12.31
C THR A 133 4.98 16.43 -11.94
N PRO A 134 5.62 15.66 -12.84
CA PRO A 134 7.01 15.28 -12.66
C PRO A 134 7.83 16.55 -12.43
N LYS A 135 8.70 16.54 -11.43
CA LYS A 135 9.64 17.64 -11.21
C LYS A 135 10.65 17.60 -12.34
N THR A 136 10.32 18.17 -13.50
CA THR A 136 11.24 18.28 -14.63
C THR A 136 12.39 19.18 -14.17
N SER A 137 13.54 18.58 -13.89
CA SER A 137 14.81 19.31 -13.76
C SER A 137 15.20 19.88 -15.12
N ALA A 138 14.51 20.93 -15.55
CA ALA A 138 14.88 21.73 -16.69
C ALA A 138 14.36 23.16 -16.49
N SER A 139 15.07 23.95 -15.68
CA SER A 139 14.97 25.41 -15.80
C SER A 139 15.52 25.79 -17.18
N PRO A 140 14.72 26.44 -18.06
CA PRO A 140 15.27 27.10 -19.22
C PRO A 140 16.01 28.34 -18.70
N ASN A 141 17.33 28.22 -18.58
CA ASN A 141 18.19 29.35 -18.26
C ASN A 141 18.26 30.27 -19.49
N THR A 142 17.24 31.10 -19.71
CA THR A 142 17.28 32.12 -20.75
C THR A 142 18.19 33.26 -20.27
N LYS A 143 19.46 33.18 -20.70
CA LYS A 143 20.36 34.31 -20.76
C LYS A 143 19.65 35.46 -21.48
N ARG A 144 19.29 36.53 -20.76
CA ARG A 144 18.93 37.81 -21.37
C ARG A 144 20.22 38.54 -21.72
N HIS A 145 20.55 38.54 -23.01
CA HIS A 145 21.40 39.57 -23.60
C HIS A 145 20.61 40.89 -23.63
N LYS A 146 21.14 41.93 -22.99
CA LYS A 146 21.24 43.26 -23.58
C LYS A 146 22.29 44.08 -22.85
#